data_AF-A0A661E6V5-F1
#
_entry.id   AF-A0A661E6V5-F1
#
_cell.length_a   1.000
_cell.length_b   1.000
_cell.length_c   1.000
_cell.angle_alpha   90.00
_cell.angle_beta   90.00
_cell.angle_gamma   90.00
#
_symmetry.space_group_name_H-M   'P 1'
#
loop_
_entity.id
_entity.type
_entity.pdbx_description
1 polymer ?
#
loop_
_entity_poly.entity_id
_entity_poly.type
_entity_poly.pdbx_seq_one_letter_code
_entity_poly.pdbx_strand_id
1 'polypeptide(L)' 'MEVNASSSGIQTFLNASQQVQESAAQIAKSTANGSLEGTTEAIVDLKVAEQQAQAATKIIEAEGNQIGSLLDTLA' A
#
# COMPACT_ATOMS: atom_id res chain seq x y z
N MET A 1 -20.00 -7.56 7.04
CA MET A 1 -19.28 -6.35 6.58
C MET A 1 -17.78 -6.60 6.43
N GLU A 2 -17.21 -7.64 7.05
CA GLU A 2 -15.76 -7.93 7.05
C GLU A 2 -15.20 -8.38 5.69
N VAL A 3 -15.88 -9.23 4.91
CA VAL A 3 -15.37 -9.69 3.59
C VAL A 3 -15.11 -8.53 2.61
N ASN A 4 -15.85 -7.43 2.73
CA ASN A 4 -15.65 -6.25 1.89
C ASN A 4 -14.41 -5.45 2.30
N ALA A 5 -14.09 -5.38 3.60
CA ALA A 5 -12.91 -4.67 4.10
C ALA A 5 -11.62 -5.42 3.74
N SER A 6 -11.58 -6.76 3.83
CA SER A 6 -10.43 -7.56 3.36
C SER A 6 -10.17 -7.40 1.86
N SER A 7 -11.23 -7.49 1.05
CA SER A 7 -11.11 -7.31 -0.40
C SER A 7 -10.63 -5.89 -0.76
N SER A 8 -11.09 -4.89 -0.01
CA SER A 8 -10.67 -3.49 -0.17
C SER A 8 -9.23 -3.24 0.30
N GLY A 9 -8.78 -3.92 1.36
CA GLY A 9 -7.41 -3.87 1.85
C GLY A 9 -6.44 -4.47 0.83
N ILE A 10 -6.75 -5.66 0.30
CA ILE A 10 -5.92 -6.28 -0.74
C ILE A 10 -5.89 -5.42 -2.00
N GLN A 11 -7.03 -4.90 -2.46
CA GLN A 11 -7.08 -4.04 -3.64
C GLN A 11 -6.29 -2.74 -3.42
N THR A 12 -6.39 -2.14 -2.24
CA THR A 12 -5.64 -0.93 -1.88
C THR A 12 -4.13 -1.22 -1.86
N PHE A 13 -3.72 -2.36 -1.32
CA PHE A 13 -2.32 -2.78 -1.34
C PHE A 13 -1.79 -3.01 -2.76
N LEU A 14 -2.58 -3.61 -3.64
CA LEU A 14 -2.21 -3.81 -5.05
C LEU A 14 -2.06 -2.47 -5.78
N ASN A 15 -3.03 -1.56 -5.61
CA ASN A 15 -2.99 -0.23 -6.21
C ASN A 15 -1.78 0.58 -5.71
N ALA A 16 -1.53 0.56 -4.39
CA ALA A 16 -0.37 1.20 -3.79
C ALA A 16 0.95 0.60 -4.30
N SER A 17 1.02 -0.73 -4.44
CA SER A 17 2.21 -1.40 -5.00
C SER A 17 2.47 -1.00 -6.45
N GLN A 18 1.42 -0.86 -7.27
CA GLN A 18 1.55 -0.38 -8.64
C GLN A 18 2.04 1.07 -8.68
N GLN A 19 1.47 1.93 -7.83
CA GLN A 19 1.86 3.34 -7.73
C GLN A 19 3.30 3.52 -7.23
N VAL A 20 3.79 2.63 -6.34
CA VAL A 20 5.21 2.58 -5.93
C VAL A 20 6.11 2.27 -7.12
N GLN A 21 5.75 1.30 -7.97
CA GLN A 21 6.56 0.95 -9.14
C GLN A 21 6.62 2.09 -10.16
N GLU A 22 5.50 2.74 -10.42
CA GLU A 22 5.41 3.89 -11.32
C GLU A 22 6.23 5.07 -10.80
N SER A 23 6.09 5.39 -9.51
CA SER A 23 6.85 6.46 -8.86
C SER A 23 8.35 6.17 -8.87
N ALA A 24 8.76 4.93 -8.60
CA ALA A 24 10.16 4.52 -8.68
C ALA A 24 10.74 4.66 -10.11
N ALA A 25 9.96 4.31 -11.13
CA ALA A 25 10.37 4.50 -12.52
C ALA A 25 10.49 5.99 -12.88
N GLN A 26 9.58 6.83 -12.38
CA GLN A 26 9.61 8.28 -12.57
C GLN A 26 10.79 8.95 -11.85
N ILE A 27 11.14 8.48 -10.64
CA ILE A 27 12.35 8.91 -9.91
C ILE A 27 13.60 8.57 -10.72
N ALA A 28 13.71 7.33 -11.22
CA ALA A 28 14.86 6.90 -12.02
C ALA A 28 15.02 7.76 -13.28
N LYS A 29 13.90 8.04 -13.98
CA LYS A 29 13.87 8.89 -15.17
C LYS A 29 14.23 10.35 -14.87
N SER A 30 13.67 10.91 -13.80
CA SER A 30 13.91 12.31 -13.41
C SER A 30 15.33 12.54 -12.92
N THR A 31 15.89 11.56 -12.19
CA THR A 31 17.29 11.53 -11.76
C THR A 31 18.24 11.47 -12.97
N ALA A 32 17.94 10.59 -13.95
CA ALA A 32 18.74 10.48 -15.18
C ALA A 32 18.74 11.79 -16.00
N ASN A 33 17.64 12.56 -15.95
CA ASN A 33 17.50 13.83 -16.65
C ASN A 33 17.97 15.05 -15.84
N GLY A 34 18.45 14.86 -14.60
CA GLY A 34 18.89 15.95 -13.72
C GLY A 34 17.78 16.89 -13.26
N SER A 35 16.51 16.48 -13.34
CA SER A 35 15.36 17.29 -12.93
C SER A 35 15.04 17.04 -11.45
N LEU A 36 15.30 18.05 -10.60
CA LEU A 36 14.99 17.97 -9.16
C LEU A 36 13.48 18.02 -8.89
N GLU A 37 12.72 18.88 -9.58
CA GLU A 37 11.28 19.05 -9.35
C GLU A 37 10.50 17.75 -9.60
N GLY A 38 10.74 17.07 -10.73
CA GLY A 38 10.09 15.79 -11.04
C GLY A 38 10.53 14.65 -10.12
N THR A 39 11.69 14.79 -9.45
CA THR A 39 12.19 13.82 -8.48
C THR A 39 11.51 14.03 -7.11
N THR A 40 11.32 15.26 -6.65
CA THR A 40 10.65 15.55 -5.37
C THR A 40 9.20 15.10 -5.38
N GLU A 41 8.44 15.42 -6.43
CA GLU A 41 7.04 15.00 -6.56
C GLU A 41 6.92 13.47 -6.56
N ALA A 42 7.74 12.79 -7.37
CA ALA A 42 7.73 11.34 -7.43
C ALA A 42 8.16 10.65 -6.12
N ILE A 43 9.04 11.27 -5.32
CA ILE A 43 9.38 10.77 -3.98
C ILE A 43 8.21 10.91 -3.00
N VAL A 44 7.48 12.03 -3.07
CA VAL A 44 6.28 12.23 -2.23
C VAL A 44 5.21 11.21 -2.59
N ASP A 45 4.95 11.00 -3.88
CA ASP A 45 3.99 10.01 -4.36
C ASP A 45 4.38 8.58 -3.96
N LEU A 46 5.67 8.23 -4.07
CA LEU A 46 6.21 6.96 -3.58
C LEU A 46 5.93 6.78 -2.08
N LYS A 47 6.13 7.83 -1.27
CA LYS A 47 5.91 7.78 0.18
C LYS A 47 4.44 7.67 0.54
N VAL A 48 3.57 8.37 -0.18
CA VAL A 48 2.12 8.28 0.00
C VAL A 48 1.63 6.88 -0.34
N ALA A 49 2.10 6.29 -1.44
CA ALA A 49 1.76 4.92 -1.82
C ALA A 49 2.28 3.91 -0.77
N GLU A 50 3.51 4.07 -0.26
CA GLU A 50 4.04 3.24 0.82
C GLU A 50 3.15 3.29 2.08
N GLN A 51 2.71 4.47 2.49
CA GLN A 51 1.81 4.63 3.64
C GLN A 51 0.44 3.97 3.42
N GLN A 52 -0.11 4.06 2.21
CA GLN A 52 -1.35 3.39 1.85
C GLN A 52 -1.21 1.86 1.88
N ALA A 53 -0.09 1.33 1.39
CA ALA A 53 0.21 -0.09 1.48
C ALA A 53 0.32 -0.55 2.95
N GLN A 54 1.01 0.22 3.81
CA GLN A 54 1.11 -0.09 5.24
C GLN A 54 -0.23 -0.06 5.96
N ALA A 55 -1.09 0.92 5.65
CA ALA A 55 -2.44 1.00 6.19
C ALA A 55 -3.30 -0.19 5.74
N ALA A 56 -3.20 -0.57 4.46
CA ALA A 56 -3.88 -1.74 3.92
C ALA A 56 -3.44 -3.04 4.60
N THR A 57 -2.14 -3.23 4.84
CA THR A 57 -1.62 -4.40 5.58
C THR A 57 -2.19 -4.48 6.99
N LYS A 58 -2.27 -3.35 7.71
CA LYS A 58 -2.86 -3.34 9.07
C LYS A 58 -4.34 -3.74 9.09
N ILE A 59 -5.11 -3.37 8.06
CA ILE A 59 -6.51 -3.79 7.93
C ILE A 59 -6.58 -5.31 7.75
N ILE A 60 -5.77 -5.85 6.84
CA ILE A 60 -5.70 -7.30 6.58
C ILE A 60 -5.29 -8.08 7.85
N GLU A 61 -4.29 -7.59 8.58
CA GLU A 61 -3.83 -8.20 9.84
C GLU A 61 -4.88 -8.13 10.94
N ALA A 62 -5.57 -6.99 11.09
CA ALA A 62 -6.63 -6.83 12.08
C ALA A 62 -7.78 -7.82 11.84
N GLU A 63 -8.17 -8.01 10.58
CA GLU A 63 -9.20 -8.99 10.21
C GLU A 63 -8.73 -10.44 10.41
N GLY A 64 -7.48 -10.75 10.05
CA GLY A 64 -6.89 -12.06 10.31
C GLY A 64 -6.90 -12.42 11.80
N ASN A 65 -6.57 -11.46 12.66
CA ASN A 65 -6.60 -11.63 14.12
C ASN A 65 -8.02 -11.76 14.68
N GLN A 66 -9.00 -11.03 14.13
CA GLN A 66 -10.42 -11.17 14.52
C GLN A 66 -10.96 -12.55 14.15
N ILE A 67 -10.69 -13.04 12.94
CA ILE A 67 -11.08 -14.39 12.51
C ILE A 67 -10.39 -15.45 13.37
N GLY A 68 -9.10 -15.29 13.64
CA GLY A 68 -8.34 -16.19 14.51
C GLY A 68 -8.93 -16.25 15.92
N SER A 69 -9.27 -15.11 16.51
CA SER A 69 -9.91 -15.06 17.84
C SER A 69 -11.30 -15.68 17.86
N LEU A 70 -12.11 -15.51 16.81
CA LEU A 70 -13.44 -16.14 16.71
C LEU A 70 -13.34 -17.66 16.58
N LEU A 71 -12.37 -18.16 15.81
CA LEU A 71 -12.09 -19.61 15.69
C LEU A 71 -11.60 -20.20 17.02
N ASP A 72 -10.73 -19.49 17.74
CA ASP A 72 -10.18 -19.94 19.03
C ASP A 72 -11.24 -19.95 20.14
N THR A 73 -12.30 -19.15 20.02
CA THR A 73 -13.45 -19.18 20.96
C THR A 73 -14.46 -20.28 20.62
N LEU A 74 -14.44 -20.81 19.39
CA LEU A 74 -15.29 -21.90 18.92
C LEU A 74 -14.65 -23.29 19.07
N ALA A 75 -13.34 -23.35 19.31
CA ALA A 75 -12.55 -24.56 19.58
C ALA A 75 -12.65 -24.99 21.05
#